data_AF-A0A9D6J8Q3-F1
#
_entry.id   AF-A0A9D6J8Q3-F1
#
_cell.length_a   1.000
_cell.length_b   1.000
_cell.length_c   1.000
_cell.angle_alpha   90.00
_cell.angle_beta   90.00
_cell.angle_gamma   90.00
#
_symmetry.space_group_name_H-M   'P 1'
#
loop_
_entity.id
_entity.type
_entity.pdbx_description
1 polymer ?
#
loop_
_entity_poly.entity_id
_entity_poly.type
_entity_poly.pdbx_seq_one_letter_code
_entity_poly.pdbx_strand_id
1 'polypeptide(L)'
;GEVWLPPITWVFEIKSIKKLNRQDCYILYIYPQNSSIRAQAVIYLSTVDLRVFRIIDIFPTSTGVKKQERDFDPNTPEPLLSEGSLVPYDLPVFPLVRKTVQSADGFSAYSEPSAKEFGKITKIGGFKFKKSVSQTEKKPDKQHADVFSSYRSSGGEQFQIELKDPKANETIIQLWQEGTPWALLSESPSKVVRFAGRMGKTQGGSSPMRGEKK
;
A
#
# COMPACT_ATOMS: atom_id res chain seq x y z
N GLY A 1 12.92 -28.38 -10.76
CA GLY A 1 12.87 -28.17 -9.30
C GLY A 1 12.64 -26.70 -9.07
N GLU A 2 11.60 -26.35 -8.33
CA GLU A 2 11.36 -24.95 -7.93
C GLU A 2 12.49 -24.53 -6.98
N VAL A 3 13.30 -23.59 -7.43
CA VAL A 3 14.39 -23.03 -6.64
C VAL A 3 13.75 -22.04 -5.67
N TRP A 4 13.68 -22.43 -4.40
CA TRP A 4 13.27 -21.53 -3.33
C TRP A 4 14.19 -20.32 -3.34
N LEU A 5 13.64 -19.16 -3.69
CA LEU A 5 14.36 -17.90 -3.54
C LEU A 5 14.53 -17.62 -2.04
N PRO A 6 15.69 -17.10 -1.60
CA PRO A 6 15.85 -16.67 -0.22
C PRO A 6 14.80 -15.60 0.10
N PRO A 7 14.31 -15.52 1.35
CA PRO A 7 13.36 -14.49 1.76
C PRO A 7 13.84 -13.08 1.36
N ILE A 8 12.97 -12.34 0.65
CA ILE A 8 13.28 -11.00 0.17
C ILE A 8 12.73 -9.98 1.16
N THR A 9 13.62 -9.20 1.77
CA THR A 9 13.21 -8.02 2.55
C THR A 9 12.91 -6.86 1.62
N TRP A 10 11.66 -6.43 1.57
CA TRP A 10 11.24 -5.28 0.78
C TRP A 10 11.28 -4.01 1.63
N VAL A 11 11.94 -2.98 1.10
CA VAL A 11 12.07 -1.65 1.70
C VAL A 11 11.05 -0.72 1.06
N PHE A 12 10.35 0.01 1.91
CA PHE A 12 9.39 1.04 1.54
C PHE A 12 9.95 2.37 2.00
N GLU A 13 10.31 3.24 1.06
CA GLU A 13 11.00 4.49 1.37
C GLU A 13 10.32 5.69 0.70
N ILE A 14 9.87 6.66 1.49
CA ILE A 14 9.46 7.95 0.95
C ILE A 14 10.72 8.73 0.61
N LYS A 15 10.95 8.97 -0.69
CA LYS A 15 12.11 9.75 -1.14
C LYS A 15 11.87 11.26 -1.14
N SER A 16 10.64 11.67 -1.44
CA SER A 16 10.28 13.08 -1.56
C SER A 16 8.76 13.26 -1.59
N ILE A 17 8.32 14.51 -1.53
CA ILE A 17 6.95 14.93 -1.83
C ILE A 17 7.01 15.76 -3.12
N LYS A 18 6.15 15.46 -4.10
CA LYS A 18 6.03 16.23 -5.34
C LYS A 18 4.58 16.45 -5.71
N LYS A 19 4.33 17.54 -6.43
CA LYS A 19 3.01 17.87 -6.97
C LYS A 19 2.75 17.11 -8.28
N LEU A 20 1.63 16.41 -8.36
CA LEU A 20 1.13 15.70 -9.55
C LEU A 20 -0.36 16.03 -9.70
N ASN A 21 -0.79 16.51 -10.87
CA ASN A 21 -2.19 16.87 -11.13
C ASN A 21 -2.80 17.80 -10.07
N ARG A 22 -2.01 18.78 -9.59
CA ARG A 22 -2.35 19.73 -8.51
C ARG A 22 -2.47 19.13 -7.10
N GLN A 23 -2.27 17.83 -6.93
CA GLN A 23 -2.22 17.13 -5.65
C GLN A 23 -0.77 16.97 -5.19
N ASP A 24 -0.49 17.20 -3.90
CA ASP A 24 0.80 16.82 -3.32
C ASP A 24 0.80 15.31 -3.04
N CYS A 25 1.86 14.65 -3.48
CA CYS A 25 2.01 13.21 -3.41
C CYS A 25 3.34 12.81 -2.76
N TYR A 26 3.30 11.86 -1.82
CA TYR A 26 4.46 11.08 -1.44
C TYR A 26 4.97 10.28 -2.64
N ILE A 27 6.28 10.30 -2.86
CA ILE A 27 6.95 9.40 -3.79
C ILE A 27 7.56 8.26 -3.00
N LEU A 28 6.84 7.14 -2.99
CA LEU A 28 7.20 5.90 -2.31
C LEU A 28 7.98 5.00 -3.27
N TYR A 29 9.23 4.71 -2.89
CA TYR A 29 10.06 3.73 -3.56
C TYR A 29 9.94 2.39 -2.85
N ILE A 30 9.76 1.34 -3.63
CA ILE A 30 9.68 -0.04 -3.13
C ILE A 30 10.76 -0.85 -3.82
N TYR A 31 11.71 -1.36 -3.05
CA TYR A 31 12.88 -2.08 -3.58
C TYR A 31 13.37 -3.14 -2.59
N PRO A 32 14.05 -4.20 -3.05
CA PRO A 32 14.61 -5.19 -2.15
C PRO A 32 15.86 -4.65 -1.46
N GLN A 33 15.99 -4.85 -0.14
CA GLN A 33 17.10 -4.31 0.66
C GLN A 33 18.44 -4.96 0.27
N ASN A 34 18.44 -6.27 0.04
CA ASN A 34 19.62 -7.10 -0.19
C ASN A 34 19.25 -8.31 -1.05
N SER A 35 18.82 -8.10 -2.30
CA SER A 35 18.45 -9.19 -3.21
C SER A 35 19.22 -9.11 -4.52
N SER A 36 19.45 -10.27 -5.15
CA SER A 36 19.86 -10.34 -6.56
C SER A 36 18.78 -9.81 -7.51
N ILE A 37 17.53 -9.73 -7.04
CA ILE A 37 16.42 -9.14 -7.77
C ILE A 37 16.58 -7.63 -7.82
N ARG A 38 16.45 -7.07 -9.01
CA ARG A 38 16.52 -5.61 -9.26
C ARG A 38 15.16 -4.99 -9.58
N ALA A 39 14.07 -5.74 -9.39
CA ALA A 39 12.72 -5.24 -9.59
C ALA A 39 12.36 -4.23 -8.49
N GLN A 40 11.70 -3.13 -8.88
CA GLN A 40 11.33 -2.03 -8.01
C GLN A 40 10.00 -1.44 -8.45
N ALA A 41 9.30 -0.76 -7.55
CA ALA A 41 8.13 0.04 -7.90
C ALA A 41 8.29 1.46 -7.36
N VAL A 42 7.75 2.44 -8.10
CA VAL A 42 7.61 3.82 -7.65
C VAL A 42 6.15 4.17 -7.64
N ILE A 43 5.62 4.52 -6.47
CA ILE A 43 4.21 4.80 -6.24
C ILE A 43 4.05 6.25 -5.80
N TYR A 44 3.09 6.93 -6.41
CA TYR A 44 2.68 8.28 -6.04
C TYR A 44 1.39 8.18 -5.24
N LEU A 45 1.46 8.51 -3.96
CA LEU A 45 0.34 8.47 -3.03
C LEU A 45 0.00 9.88 -2.59
N SER A 46 -1.26 10.27 -2.67
CA SER A 46 -1.76 11.54 -2.11
C SER A 46 -1.31 11.71 -0.67
N THR A 47 -0.81 12.89 -0.31
CA THR A 47 -0.46 13.20 1.09
C THR A 47 -1.68 13.39 1.99
N VAL A 48 -2.87 13.53 1.41
CA VAL A 48 -4.12 13.81 2.14
C VAL A 48 -4.82 12.51 2.53
N ASP A 49 -4.98 11.60 1.58
CA ASP A 49 -5.83 10.42 1.70
C ASP A 49 -5.14 9.14 1.23
N LEU A 50 -3.83 9.15 0.95
CA LEU A 50 -3.06 8.00 0.43
C LEU A 50 -3.59 7.39 -0.87
N ARG A 51 -4.54 8.05 -1.54
CA ARG A 51 -5.05 7.61 -2.83
C ARG A 51 -3.91 7.54 -3.85
N VAL A 52 -3.93 6.48 -4.64
CA VAL A 52 -2.90 6.22 -5.64
C VAL A 52 -3.14 7.10 -6.87
N PHE A 53 -2.10 7.82 -7.28
CA PHE A 53 -2.13 8.64 -8.50
C PHE A 53 -1.31 8.05 -9.63
N ARG A 54 -0.28 7.27 -9.30
CA ARG A 54 0.63 6.69 -10.30
C ARG A 54 1.38 5.50 -9.73
N ILE A 55 1.56 4.46 -10.55
CA ILE A 55 2.43 3.32 -10.25
C ILE A 55 3.33 3.06 -11.45
N ILE A 56 4.64 2.98 -11.20
CA ILE A 56 5.65 2.62 -12.19
C ILE A 56 6.38 1.38 -11.70
N ASP A 57 6.15 0.26 -12.38
CA ASP A 57 6.93 -0.97 -12.21
C ASP A 57 8.24 -0.85 -13.01
N ILE A 58 9.34 -1.23 -12.36
CA ILE A 58 10.70 -1.21 -12.93
C ILE A 58 11.26 -2.61 -12.80
N PHE A 59 11.67 -3.22 -13.91
CA PHE A 59 12.23 -4.57 -13.90
C PHE A 59 13.40 -4.70 -14.87
N PRO A 60 14.41 -5.52 -14.51
CA PRO A 60 15.54 -5.78 -15.38
C PRO A 60 15.12 -6.62 -16.59
N THR A 61 15.72 -6.35 -17.74
CA THR A 61 15.60 -7.14 -18.98
C THR A 61 16.98 -7.52 -19.48
N SER A 62 17.07 -8.46 -20.43
CA SER A 62 18.35 -8.85 -21.06
C SER A 62 19.08 -7.68 -21.73
N THR A 63 18.35 -6.63 -22.11
CA THR A 63 18.86 -5.44 -22.80
C THR A 63 18.98 -4.20 -21.93
N GLY A 64 18.61 -4.28 -20.63
CA GLY A 64 18.69 -3.13 -19.73
C GLY A 64 17.58 -3.13 -18.67
N VAL A 65 16.90 -1.99 -18.53
CA VAL A 65 15.81 -1.80 -17.56
C VAL A 65 14.55 -1.37 -18.31
N LYS A 66 13.46 -2.11 -18.10
CA LYS A 66 12.14 -1.74 -18.62
C LYS A 66 11.33 -1.08 -17.50
N LYS A 67 10.56 -0.06 -17.89
CA LYS A 67 9.58 0.60 -17.04
C LYS A 67 8.19 0.37 -17.61
N GLN A 68 7.24 0.09 -16.75
CA GLN A 68 5.84 -0.09 -17.09
C GLN A 68 4.99 0.74 -16.14
N GLU A 69 4.22 1.67 -16.68
CA GLU A 69 3.22 2.39 -15.91
C GLU A 69 1.93 1.55 -15.88
N ARG A 70 1.32 1.42 -14.70
CA ARG A 70 0.05 0.70 -14.56
C ARG A 70 -1.09 1.61 -14.96
N ASP A 71 -2.04 1.07 -15.73
CA ASP A 71 -3.24 1.77 -16.13
C ASP A 71 -4.37 1.55 -15.11
N PHE A 72 -4.80 2.62 -14.46
CA PHE A 72 -5.93 2.67 -13.55
C PHE A 72 -6.46 4.11 -13.48
N ASP A 73 -7.74 4.26 -13.16
CA ASP A 73 -8.34 5.57 -12.95
C ASP A 73 -8.22 5.96 -11.47
N PRO A 74 -7.42 6.99 -11.12
CA PRO A 74 -7.26 7.43 -9.74
C PRO A 74 -8.55 8.00 -9.12
N ASN A 75 -9.60 8.25 -9.91
CA ASN A 75 -10.89 8.71 -9.43
C ASN A 75 -11.92 7.60 -9.29
N THR A 76 -11.63 6.40 -9.79
CA THR A 76 -12.45 5.21 -9.60
C THR A 76 -11.82 4.36 -8.49
N PRO A 77 -12.38 4.36 -7.27
CA PRO A 77 -11.77 3.65 -6.16
C PRO A 77 -11.83 2.13 -6.40
N GLU A 78 -10.68 1.51 -6.58
CA GLU A 78 -10.54 0.05 -6.65
C GLU A 78 -9.24 -0.39 -5.95
N PRO A 79 -9.22 -1.57 -5.29
CA PRO A 79 -7.98 -2.14 -4.76
C PRO A 79 -6.99 -2.40 -5.91
N LEU A 80 -5.74 -2.02 -5.70
CA LEU A 80 -4.68 -2.20 -6.68
C LEU A 80 -3.80 -3.37 -6.25
N LEU A 81 -4.06 -4.52 -6.86
CA LEU A 81 -3.23 -5.70 -6.67
C LEU A 81 -1.96 -5.61 -7.52
N SER A 82 -0.86 -6.11 -6.98
CA SER A 82 0.47 -6.14 -7.60
C SER A 82 0.60 -7.19 -8.70
N GLU A 83 -0.49 -7.82 -9.14
CA GLU A 83 -0.53 -8.89 -10.13
C GLU A 83 0.38 -8.64 -11.34
N GLY A 84 1.27 -9.59 -11.60
CA GLY A 84 2.27 -9.53 -12.66
C GLY A 84 3.55 -8.76 -12.30
N SER A 85 3.59 -8.07 -11.15
CA SER A 85 4.79 -7.47 -10.59
C SER A 85 5.44 -8.40 -9.58
N LEU A 86 6.78 -8.41 -9.53
CA LEU A 86 7.53 -9.09 -8.46
C LEU A 86 7.48 -8.31 -7.14
N VAL A 87 7.10 -7.02 -7.22
CA VAL A 87 7.13 -6.09 -6.10
C VAL A 87 5.81 -6.16 -5.34
N PRO A 88 5.80 -6.55 -4.04
CA PRO A 88 4.58 -6.81 -3.27
C PRO A 88 4.01 -5.51 -2.68
N TYR A 89 3.38 -4.70 -3.50
CA TYR A 89 2.85 -3.41 -3.05
C TYR A 89 1.34 -3.38 -2.84
N ASP A 90 0.61 -4.50 -2.98
CA ASP A 90 -0.87 -4.55 -2.99
C ASP A 90 -1.52 -3.46 -2.12
N LEU A 91 -2.38 -2.63 -2.72
CA LEU A 91 -2.95 -1.45 -2.07
C LEU A 91 -4.47 -1.57 -1.94
N PRO A 92 -5.03 -1.31 -0.74
CA PRO A 92 -6.46 -1.16 -0.57
C PRO A 92 -6.95 0.16 -1.17
N VAL A 93 -8.26 0.33 -1.21
CA VAL A 93 -8.89 1.62 -1.46
C VAL A 93 -8.75 2.47 -0.20
N PHE A 94 -8.16 3.64 -0.37
CA PHE A 94 -8.06 4.66 0.66
C PHE A 94 -9.11 5.78 0.48
N PRO A 95 -9.38 6.60 1.51
CA PRO A 95 -8.92 6.46 2.90
C PRO A 95 -9.47 5.19 3.57
N LEU A 96 -8.67 4.57 4.45
CA LEU A 96 -9.15 3.50 5.34
C LEU A 96 -9.95 4.18 6.45
N VAL A 97 -11.27 4.02 6.46
CA VAL A 97 -12.14 4.74 7.39
C VAL A 97 -12.61 3.76 8.46
N ARG A 98 -12.15 3.95 9.69
CA ARG A 98 -12.97 3.53 10.82
C ARG A 98 -14.02 4.59 11.09
N LYS A 99 -15.28 4.17 11.08
CA LYS A 99 -16.31 4.82 11.88
C LYS A 99 -15.85 4.66 13.33
N THR A 100 -15.18 5.66 13.89
CA THR A 100 -15.17 5.83 15.33
C THR A 100 -16.63 5.88 15.74
N VAL A 101 -17.08 4.85 16.45
CA VAL A 101 -18.40 4.84 17.06
C VAL A 101 -18.37 5.85 18.20
N GLN A 102 -18.45 7.13 17.84
CA GLN A 102 -19.07 8.18 18.64
C GLN A 102 -20.48 8.46 18.08
N SER A 103 -21.17 7.42 17.60
CA SER A 103 -22.63 7.48 17.52
C SER A 103 -23.14 7.37 18.95
N ALA A 104 -23.93 8.35 19.38
CA ALA A 104 -24.48 8.47 20.73
C ALA A 104 -25.36 7.27 21.18
N ASP A 105 -25.64 6.33 20.27
CA ASP A 105 -26.42 5.13 20.54
C ASP A 105 -25.51 3.89 20.50
N GLY A 106 -25.23 3.32 21.67
CA GLY A 106 -24.30 2.21 21.92
C GLY A 106 -24.61 0.86 21.24
N PHE A 107 -25.42 0.84 20.19
CA PHE A 107 -25.79 -0.35 19.41
C PHE A 107 -24.92 -0.57 18.16
N SER A 108 -24.25 0.44 17.63
CA SER A 108 -23.44 0.32 16.40
C SER A 108 -22.02 -0.21 16.62
N ALA A 109 -21.57 -0.27 17.88
CA ALA A 109 -20.25 -0.78 18.28
C ALA A 109 -20.06 -2.30 18.02
N TYR A 110 -21.15 -3.03 17.74
CA TYR A 110 -21.16 -4.48 17.49
C TYR A 110 -21.38 -4.85 16.01
N SER A 111 -21.38 -3.88 15.09
CA SER A 111 -21.53 -4.19 13.67
C SER A 111 -20.32 -4.99 13.15
N GLU A 112 -20.58 -6.15 12.55
CA GLU A 112 -19.53 -6.94 11.92
C GLU A 112 -18.89 -6.18 10.75
N PRO A 113 -17.58 -6.36 10.51
CA PRO A 113 -16.91 -5.82 9.34
C PRO A 113 -17.65 -6.20 8.06
N SER A 114 -18.13 -5.22 7.31
CA SER A 114 -18.81 -5.47 6.03
C SER A 114 -17.81 -5.43 4.89
N ALA A 115 -17.85 -6.45 4.04
CA ALA A 115 -17.04 -6.51 2.83
C ALA A 115 -17.58 -5.53 1.79
N LYS A 116 -16.73 -4.62 1.31
CA LYS A 116 -17.04 -3.74 0.19
C LYS A 116 -16.54 -4.37 -1.10
N GLU A 117 -17.44 -4.64 -2.03
CA GLU A 117 -17.10 -5.19 -3.35
C GLU A 117 -16.71 -4.09 -4.34
N PHE A 118 -15.60 -4.31 -5.04
CA PHE A 118 -15.09 -3.43 -6.08
C PHE A 118 -15.02 -4.21 -7.40
N GLY A 119 -15.75 -3.75 -8.41
CA GLY A 119 -15.78 -4.38 -9.72
C GLY A 119 -15.00 -3.57 -10.75
N LYS A 120 -14.05 -4.21 -11.43
CA LYS A 120 -13.38 -3.67 -12.63
C LYS A 120 -13.87 -4.43 -13.85
N ILE A 121 -14.24 -3.71 -14.91
CA ILE A 121 -14.51 -4.30 -16.22
C ILE A 121 -13.39 -3.92 -17.17
N THR A 122 -12.53 -4.87 -17.50
CA THR A 122 -11.45 -4.66 -18.48
C THR A 122 -11.93 -5.10 -19.86
N LYS A 123 -11.71 -4.28 -20.89
CA LYS A 123 -12.02 -4.64 -22.28
C LYS A 123 -10.74 -5.00 -23.03
N ILE A 124 -10.67 -6.19 -23.61
CA ILE A 124 -9.54 -6.63 -24.45
C ILE A 124 -10.11 -7.22 -25.74
N GLY A 125 -9.77 -6.63 -26.89
CA GLY A 125 -10.18 -7.17 -28.20
C GLY A 125 -11.69 -7.39 -28.37
N GLY A 126 -12.53 -6.54 -27.78
CA GLY A 126 -13.99 -6.68 -27.81
C GLY A 126 -14.60 -7.54 -26.68
N PHE A 127 -13.79 -8.30 -25.96
CA PHE A 127 -14.23 -9.09 -24.79
C PHE A 127 -14.24 -8.25 -23.52
N LYS A 128 -15.25 -8.44 -22.67
CA LYS A 128 -15.38 -7.79 -21.35
C LYS A 128 -15.03 -8.79 -20.25
N PHE A 129 -13.98 -8.51 -19.49
CA PHE A 129 -13.56 -9.29 -18.34
C PHE A 129 -13.95 -8.54 -17.07
N LYS A 130 -14.93 -9.06 -16.33
CA LYS A 130 -15.26 -8.54 -15.00
C LYS A 130 -14.31 -9.17 -13.97
N LYS A 131 -13.56 -8.35 -13.25
CA LYS A 131 -12.83 -8.72 -12.05
C LYS A 131 -13.54 -8.09 -10.86
N SER A 132 -13.65 -8.80 -9.76
CA SER A 132 -14.21 -8.27 -8.51
C SER A 132 -13.18 -8.51 -7.42
N VAL A 133 -12.89 -7.51 -6.60
CA VAL A 133 -12.09 -7.67 -5.39
C VAL A 133 -12.93 -7.14 -4.24
N SER A 134 -13.05 -7.89 -3.15
CA SER A 134 -13.71 -7.38 -1.95
C SER A 134 -12.66 -6.93 -0.93
N GLN A 135 -12.90 -5.77 -0.31
CA GLN A 135 -12.11 -5.25 0.80
C GLN A 135 -12.93 -5.32 2.09
N THR A 136 -12.35 -5.86 3.15
CA THR A 136 -12.94 -5.84 4.49
C THR A 136 -11.98 -5.16 5.45
N GLU A 137 -12.47 -4.20 6.22
CA GLU A 137 -11.67 -3.46 7.21
C GLU A 137 -12.07 -3.87 8.62
N LYS A 138 -11.13 -4.35 9.44
CA LYS A 138 -11.42 -4.85 10.78
C LYS A 138 -10.36 -4.47 11.81
N LYS A 139 -10.67 -4.76 13.08
CA LYS A 139 -9.69 -4.74 14.17
C LYS A 139 -8.67 -5.85 13.96
N PRO A 140 -7.36 -5.57 14.20
CA PRO A 140 -6.38 -6.63 14.20
C PRO A 140 -6.82 -7.75 15.15
N ASP A 141 -6.75 -8.98 14.66
CA ASP A 141 -7.01 -10.14 15.50
C ASP A 141 -5.87 -10.38 16.52
N LYS A 142 -6.09 -11.32 17.44
CA LYS A 142 -5.09 -11.66 18.47
C LYS A 142 -3.82 -12.27 17.90
N GLN A 143 -3.88 -12.89 16.72
CA GLN A 143 -2.75 -13.58 16.10
C GLN A 143 -1.73 -12.58 15.56
N HIS A 144 -2.19 -11.40 15.14
CA HIS A 144 -1.36 -10.35 14.55
C HIS A 144 -0.99 -9.22 15.52
N ALA A 145 -1.44 -9.29 16.77
CA ALA A 145 -1.27 -8.23 17.76
C ALA A 145 0.21 -7.93 18.11
N ASP A 146 1.07 -8.93 17.98
CA ASP A 146 2.51 -8.84 18.24
C ASP A 146 3.27 -8.09 17.13
N VAL A 147 2.81 -8.16 15.88
CA VAL A 147 3.42 -7.46 14.73
C VAL A 147 3.49 -5.96 14.99
N PHE A 148 2.45 -5.41 15.61
CA PHE A 148 2.38 -3.99 15.93
C PHE A 148 3.29 -3.56 17.07
N SER A 149 3.78 -4.48 17.91
CA SER A 149 4.59 -4.13 19.08
C SER A 149 5.89 -3.41 18.72
N SER A 150 6.45 -3.73 17.53
CA SER A 150 7.65 -3.09 16.99
C SER A 150 7.42 -1.73 16.33
N TYR A 151 6.16 -1.36 16.08
CA TYR A 151 5.77 -0.14 15.38
C TYR A 151 4.92 0.82 16.24
N ARG A 152 4.84 0.55 17.56
CA ARG A 152 4.11 1.39 18.54
C ARG A 152 4.57 2.84 18.61
N SER A 153 5.73 3.17 18.03
CA SER A 153 6.36 4.49 18.05
C SER A 153 5.53 5.60 17.39
N SER A 154 4.58 5.29 16.51
CA SER A 154 3.76 6.32 15.81
C SER A 154 2.41 6.61 16.46
N GLY A 155 1.99 5.89 17.51
CA GLY A 155 0.79 6.19 18.30
C GLY A 155 -0.57 6.13 17.56
N GLY A 156 -0.58 5.86 16.25
CA GLY A 156 -1.76 5.86 15.40
C GLY A 156 -2.59 4.58 15.46
N GLU A 157 -3.84 4.66 14.97
CA GLU A 157 -4.75 3.51 14.92
C GLU A 157 -4.22 2.37 14.04
N GLN A 158 -4.59 1.13 14.39
CA GLN A 158 -4.16 -0.10 13.72
C GLN A 158 -5.35 -0.80 13.07
N PHE A 159 -5.13 -1.29 11.85
CA PHE A 159 -6.17 -1.86 10.99
C PHE A 159 -5.69 -3.16 10.38
N GLN A 160 -6.61 -4.10 10.21
CA GLN A 160 -6.40 -5.28 9.38
C GLN A 160 -7.33 -5.16 8.18
N ILE A 161 -6.76 -5.30 7.00
CA ILE A 161 -7.47 -5.21 5.72
C ILE A 161 -7.39 -6.56 5.05
N GLU A 162 -8.54 -7.08 4.62
CA GLU A 162 -8.62 -8.30 3.83
C GLU A 162 -9.02 -7.95 2.41
N LEU A 163 -8.16 -8.27 1.45
CA LEU A 163 -8.43 -8.17 0.03
C LEU A 163 -8.66 -9.58 -0.52
N LYS A 164 -9.88 -9.87 -0.95
CA LYS A 164 -10.23 -11.18 -1.51
C LYS A 164 -10.46 -11.06 -3.00
N ASP A 165 -9.68 -11.82 -3.78
CA ASP A 165 -9.92 -12.03 -5.20
C ASP A 165 -10.61 -13.40 -5.39
N PRO A 166 -11.93 -13.42 -5.69
CA PRO A 166 -12.68 -14.66 -5.87
C PRO A 166 -12.24 -15.47 -7.10
N LYS A 167 -11.53 -14.87 -8.08
CA LYS A 167 -11.01 -15.63 -9.22
C LYS A 167 -9.69 -16.31 -8.91
N ALA A 168 -8.82 -15.65 -8.15
CA ALA A 168 -7.57 -16.25 -7.70
C ALA A 168 -7.77 -17.24 -6.54
N ASN A 169 -8.95 -17.23 -5.92
CA ASN A 169 -9.23 -17.91 -4.65
C ASN A 169 -8.19 -17.55 -3.58
N GLU A 170 -7.71 -16.31 -3.62
CA GLU A 170 -6.66 -15.80 -2.76
C GLU A 170 -7.23 -14.71 -1.86
N THR A 171 -6.84 -14.75 -0.58
CA THR A 171 -7.14 -13.70 0.39
C THR A 171 -5.83 -13.13 0.88
N ILE A 172 -5.64 -11.83 0.66
CA ILE A 172 -4.49 -11.07 1.13
C ILE A 172 -4.89 -10.36 2.42
N ILE A 173 -4.20 -10.65 3.51
CA ILE A 173 -4.36 -10.03 4.81
C ILE A 173 -3.25 -9.01 4.96
N GLN A 174 -3.61 -7.75 5.21
CA GLN A 174 -2.66 -6.67 5.42
C GLN A 174 -2.86 -6.00 6.76
N LEU A 175 -1.76 -5.68 7.44
CA LEU A 175 -1.77 -4.91 8.68
C LEU A 175 -1.33 -3.50 8.39
N TRP A 176 -2.15 -2.52 8.73
CA TRP A 176 -1.92 -1.11 8.48
C TRP A 176 -1.87 -0.33 9.78
N GLN A 177 -1.13 0.77 9.77
CA GLN A 177 -1.09 1.72 10.87
C GLN A 177 -1.20 3.14 10.35
N GLU A 178 -1.98 3.95 11.04
CA GLU A 178 -2.11 5.37 10.74
C GLU A 178 -0.75 6.08 10.77
N GLY A 179 -0.56 7.02 9.84
CA GLY A 179 0.71 7.74 9.67
C GLY A 179 1.76 6.99 8.85
N THR A 180 1.49 5.74 8.44
CA THR A 180 2.36 5.00 7.49
C THR A 180 1.67 4.80 6.14
N PRO A 181 2.33 5.16 5.01
CA PRO A 181 1.75 4.99 3.68
C PRO A 181 1.98 3.58 3.09
N TRP A 182 2.25 2.59 3.94
CA TRP A 182 2.46 1.19 3.56
C TRP A 182 1.94 0.27 4.66
N ALA A 183 1.57 -0.96 4.30
CA ALA A 183 1.26 -2.00 5.27
C ALA A 183 2.51 -2.38 6.06
N LEU A 184 2.38 -2.77 7.33
CA LEU A 184 3.45 -3.35 8.14
C LEU A 184 3.72 -4.82 7.76
N LEU A 185 2.66 -5.50 7.35
CA LEU A 185 2.65 -6.90 6.95
C LEU A 185 1.62 -7.10 5.83
N SER A 186 1.93 -7.97 4.88
CA SER A 186 0.99 -8.49 3.89
C SER A 186 1.19 -9.99 3.74
N GLU A 187 0.14 -10.76 3.96
CA GLU A 187 0.14 -12.22 3.92
C GLU A 187 -0.94 -12.74 2.99
N SER A 188 -0.62 -13.81 2.27
CA SER A 188 -1.56 -14.61 1.50
C SER A 188 -1.19 -16.09 1.67
N PRO A 189 -2.06 -17.04 1.27
CA PRO A 189 -1.74 -18.48 1.34
C PRO A 189 -0.42 -18.86 0.66
N SER A 190 0.02 -18.07 -0.33
CA SER A 190 1.22 -18.32 -1.11
C SER A 190 2.44 -17.52 -0.66
N LYS A 191 2.26 -16.46 0.15
CA LYS A 191 3.32 -15.47 0.39
C LYS A 191 3.14 -14.70 1.69
N VAL A 192 4.22 -14.54 2.46
CA VAL A 192 4.27 -13.62 3.61
C VAL A 192 5.33 -12.56 3.35
N VAL A 193 4.96 -11.29 3.47
CA VAL A 193 5.84 -10.14 3.25
C VAL A 193 5.77 -9.20 4.45
N ARG A 194 6.94 -8.95 5.04
CA ARG A 194 7.13 -7.92 6.07
C ARG A 194 7.78 -6.69 5.45
N PHE A 195 7.32 -5.52 5.86
CA PHE A 195 7.74 -4.27 5.25
C PHE A 195 8.63 -3.46 6.20
N ALA A 196 9.81 -3.10 5.67
CA ALA A 196 10.74 -2.21 6.36
C ALA A 196 10.53 -0.78 5.86
N GLY A 197 9.82 0.01 6.65
CA GLY A 197 9.54 1.40 6.37
C GLY A 197 10.71 2.34 6.67
N ARG A 198 11.02 3.26 5.77
CA ARG A 198 11.98 4.35 5.99
C ARG A 198 11.36 5.68 5.58
N MET A 199 11.21 6.58 6.54
CA MET A 199 10.96 7.98 6.22
C MET A 199 12.28 8.58 5.73
N GLY A 200 12.35 8.95 4.45
CA GLY A 200 13.48 9.72 3.94
C GLY A 200 13.56 11.07 4.66
N LYS A 201 14.79 11.59 4.82
CA LYS A 201 14.96 12.99 5.23
C LYS A 201 14.42 13.88 4.11
N THR A 202 13.19 14.35 4.24
CA THR A 202 12.66 15.41 3.37
C THR A 202 13.52 16.65 3.57
N GLN A 203 14.39 16.96 2.61
CA GLN A 203 15.06 18.26 2.58
C GLN A 203 14.00 19.33 2.31
N GLY A 204 13.64 20.09 3.34
CA GLY A 204 12.68 21.18 3.23
C GLY A 204 12.37 21.81 4.59
N GLY A 205 13.25 22.70 5.06
CA GLY A 205 13.05 23.49 6.28
C GLY A 205 14.24 24.42 6.50
N SER A 206 14.09 25.66 6.03
CA SER A 206 15.01 26.79 6.09
C SER A 206 15.82 26.94 7.38
N SER A 207 17.14 27.13 7.25
CA SER A 207 17.99 27.71 8.29
C SER A 207 17.38 29.04 8.79
N PRO A 208 17.25 29.27 10.11
CA PRO A 208 16.91 30.59 10.59
C PRO A 208 18.08 31.53 10.27
N MET A 209 17.83 32.55 9.46
CA MET A 209 18.71 33.72 9.39
C MET A 209 18.87 34.26 10.80
N ARG A 210 20.07 34.13 11.35
CA ARG A 210 20.47 34.82 12.57
C ARG A 210 20.61 36.29 12.20
N GLY A 211 19.60 37.08 12.57
CA GLY A 211 19.65 38.53 12.45
C GLY A 211 20.82 39.07 13.24
N GLU A 212 21.69 39.81 12.57
CA GLU A 212 22.61 40.74 13.21
C GLU A 212 21.76 41.83 13.88
N LYS A 213 21.93 41.98 15.19
CA LYS A 213 21.51 43.17 15.91
C LYS A 213 22.57 44.26 15.70
N LYS A 214 22.06 45.47 15.51
CA LYS A 214 22.76 46.76 15.48
C LYS A 214 23.73 46.95 16.65
#